data_AF-A0A9X2KV32-F1
#
_entry.id   AF-A0A9X2KV32-F1
#
_cell.length_a   1.000
_cell.length_b   1.000
_cell.length_c   1.000
_cell.angle_alpha   90.00
_cell.angle_beta   90.00
_cell.angle_gamma   90.00
#
_symmetry.space_group_name_H-M   'P 1'
#
loop_
_entity.id
_entity.type
_entity.pdbx_description
1 polymer ?
#
loop_
_entity_poly.entity_id
_entity_poly.type
_entity_poly.pdbx_seq_one_letter_code
_entity_poly.pdbx_strand_id
1 'polypeptide(L)'
;MRKSLLPVLILIIASCNFETKKISSEDVLEQETRSLNWKEVDEYPAFEECKSQTELAAAKNCFERKIASTIYSYLASQRPVVTESINDTLFIYLEITKSGKPQIDSVKVDTTVTNQLPKIEEWLHASMDSLPRIYPASKRGIPVSTVFKMPIVVKAE
;
A
#
# COMPACT_ATOMS: atom_id res chain seq x y z
N MET A 1 13.24 -49.28 -63.00
CA MET A 1 12.05 -49.53 -62.17
C MET A 1 12.40 -49.26 -60.71
N ARG A 2 11.67 -48.33 -60.09
CA ARG A 2 11.28 -48.22 -58.67
C ARG A 2 11.38 -46.77 -58.19
N LYS A 3 10.21 -46.16 -58.25
CA LYS A 3 9.83 -44.90 -57.61
C LYS A 3 10.05 -45.03 -56.10
N SER A 4 10.60 -44.00 -55.49
CA SER A 4 10.22 -43.69 -54.11
C SER A 4 10.10 -42.18 -53.96
N LEU A 5 8.86 -41.72 -54.09
CA LEU A 5 8.36 -40.48 -53.53
C LEU A 5 8.22 -40.71 -52.03
N LEU A 6 8.89 -39.92 -51.20
CA LEU A 6 8.48 -39.75 -49.81
C LEU A 6 8.66 -38.29 -49.41
N PRO A 7 7.73 -37.75 -48.61
CA PRO A 7 7.20 -36.42 -48.79
C PRO A 7 7.79 -35.44 -47.78
N VAL A 8 7.65 -34.17 -48.15
CA VAL A 8 7.59 -32.99 -47.31
C VAL A 8 6.99 -33.31 -45.92
N LEU A 9 7.82 -33.30 -44.89
CA LEU A 9 7.38 -33.14 -43.50
C LEU A 9 7.77 -31.73 -43.07
N ILE A 10 6.91 -30.78 -43.44
CA ILE A 10 6.82 -29.47 -42.80
C ILE A 10 6.35 -29.77 -41.37
N LEU A 11 7.30 -29.82 -40.43
CA LEU A 11 6.96 -29.74 -39.01
C LEU A 11 6.90 -28.25 -38.66
N ILE A 12 5.68 -27.79 -38.50
CA ILE A 12 5.31 -26.46 -38.05
C ILE A 12 5.92 -26.26 -36.66
N ILE A 13 6.97 -25.44 -36.58
CA ILE A 13 7.41 -24.83 -35.32
C ILE A 13 6.31 -23.87 -34.89
N ALA A 14 5.35 -24.38 -34.10
CA ALA A 14 4.45 -23.55 -33.32
C ALA A 14 5.26 -22.96 -32.15
N SER A 15 5.95 -21.85 -32.41
CA SER A 15 6.55 -21.03 -31.35
C SER A 15 5.41 -20.45 -30.51
N CYS A 16 5.20 -21.03 -29.34
CA CYS A 16 4.34 -20.45 -28.31
C CYS A 16 5.06 -19.21 -27.78
N ASN A 17 4.69 -18.01 -28.25
CA ASN A 17 5.08 -16.76 -27.61
C ASN A 17 4.31 -16.64 -26.29
N PHE A 18 4.79 -17.34 -25.27
CA PHE A 18 4.44 -17.03 -23.90
C PHE A 18 5.27 -15.80 -23.52
N GLU A 19 4.70 -14.61 -23.73
CA GLU A 19 5.22 -13.38 -23.14
C GLU A 19 5.10 -13.51 -21.62
N THR A 20 6.10 -14.13 -21.01
CA THR A 20 6.41 -13.85 -19.62
C THR A 20 6.85 -12.40 -19.59
N LYS A 21 5.96 -11.50 -19.15
CA LYS A 21 6.40 -10.25 -18.57
C LYS A 21 7.47 -10.63 -17.55
N LYS A 22 8.74 -10.38 -17.89
CA LYS A 22 9.84 -10.45 -16.93
C LYS A 22 9.51 -9.38 -15.90
N ILE A 23 8.85 -9.80 -14.82
CA ILE A 23 8.85 -9.03 -13.59
C ILE A 23 10.33 -8.93 -13.25
N SER A 24 10.91 -7.73 -13.37
CA SER A 24 12.33 -7.54 -13.09
C SER A 24 12.56 -7.99 -11.66
N SER A 25 13.70 -8.63 -11.38
CA SER A 25 14.10 -8.88 -10.00
C SER A 25 14.08 -7.60 -9.16
N GLU A 26 14.20 -6.43 -9.81
CA GLU A 26 14.05 -5.10 -9.22
C GLU A 26 12.61 -4.82 -8.75
N ASP A 27 11.58 -5.19 -9.51
CA ASP A 27 10.17 -5.01 -9.14
C ASP A 27 9.77 -5.95 -7.98
N VAL A 28 10.29 -7.18 -7.97
CA VAL A 28 10.11 -8.11 -6.85
C VAL A 28 10.87 -7.61 -5.61
N LEU A 29 12.08 -7.10 -5.79
CA LEU A 29 12.89 -6.55 -4.71
C LEU A 29 12.24 -5.29 -4.11
N GLU A 30 11.61 -4.43 -4.91
CA GLU A 30 10.93 -3.24 -4.42
C GLU A 30 9.62 -3.58 -3.66
N GLN A 31 8.93 -4.67 -4.04
CA GLN A 31 7.79 -5.19 -3.28
C GLN A 31 8.20 -5.86 -1.96
N GLU A 32 9.33 -6.56 -1.93
CA GLU A 32 9.88 -7.15 -0.71
C GLU A 32 10.43 -6.05 0.23
N THR A 33 11.11 -5.01 -0.30
CA THR A 33 11.75 -3.95 0.51
C THR A 33 10.74 -3.06 1.25
N ARG A 34 9.55 -2.82 0.69
CA ARG A 34 8.48 -2.05 1.37
C ARG A 34 7.81 -2.81 2.53
N SER A 35 8.08 -4.11 2.68
CA SER A 35 7.50 -4.95 3.74
C SER A 35 8.39 -5.07 5.00
N LEU A 36 9.60 -4.49 4.99
CA LEU A 36 10.71 -4.98 5.82
C LEU A 36 11.48 -3.88 6.57
N ASN A 37 10.83 -3.05 7.40
CA ASN A 37 11.54 -2.25 8.42
C ASN A 37 10.85 -2.24 9.80
N TRP A 38 9.99 -3.23 10.07
CA TRP A 38 9.25 -3.29 11.34
C TRP A 38 9.95 -4.05 12.44
N LYS A 39 10.79 -5.02 12.07
CA LYS A 39 11.45 -5.92 13.04
C LYS A 39 12.62 -5.26 13.77
N GLU A 40 12.93 -4.01 13.48
CA GLU A 40 14.18 -3.38 13.90
C GLU A 40 14.02 -2.08 14.67
N VAL A 41 12.79 -1.62 14.95
CA VAL A 41 12.55 -0.43 15.78
C VAL A 41 12.33 -0.83 17.23
N ASP A 42 12.89 -0.05 18.14
CA ASP A 42 12.71 -0.25 19.58
C ASP A 42 11.42 0.42 20.06
N GLU A 43 11.02 1.52 19.41
CA GLU A 43 9.77 2.23 19.67
C GLU A 43 9.05 2.57 18.35
N TYR A 44 7.74 2.33 18.31
CA TYR A 44 6.89 2.73 17.18
C TYR A 44 6.63 4.25 17.22
N PRO A 45 6.27 4.85 16.07
CA PRO A 45 5.72 6.18 16.08
C PRO A 45 4.47 6.21 16.97
N ALA A 46 4.29 7.32 17.68
CA ALA A 46 3.22 7.46 18.64
C ALA A 46 2.62 8.86 18.60
N PHE A 47 1.31 8.94 18.79
CA PHE A 47 0.65 10.16 19.21
C PHE A 47 0.83 10.37 20.72
N GLU A 48 0.63 11.59 21.21
CA GLU A 48 0.76 11.87 22.66
C GLU A 48 -0.08 10.92 23.52
N GLU A 49 -1.32 10.65 23.11
CA GLU A 49 -2.24 9.72 23.78
C GLU A 49 -1.78 8.25 23.77
N CYS A 50 -0.87 7.88 22.88
CA CYS A 50 -0.34 6.51 22.76
C CYS A 50 0.97 6.31 23.53
N LYS A 51 1.60 7.37 24.05
CA LYS A 51 2.90 7.26 24.75
C LYS A 51 2.82 6.57 26.11
N SER A 52 1.63 6.46 26.69
CA SER A 52 1.43 5.70 27.93
C SER A 52 1.46 4.18 27.73
N GLN A 53 1.48 3.69 26.48
CA GLN A 53 1.54 2.27 26.17
C GLN A 53 2.98 1.78 26.33
N THR A 54 3.23 0.86 27.27
CA THR A 54 4.55 0.29 27.52
C THR A 54 4.84 -0.93 26.65
N GLU A 55 3.80 -1.67 26.27
CA GLU A 55 3.91 -2.83 25.40
C GLU A 55 3.98 -2.40 23.94
N LEU A 56 5.01 -2.88 23.22
CA LEU A 56 5.27 -2.52 21.83
C LEU A 56 4.06 -2.78 20.91
N ALA A 57 3.38 -3.91 21.11
CA ALA A 57 2.18 -4.28 20.37
C ALA A 57 0.99 -3.34 20.67
N ALA A 58 0.84 -2.91 21.93
CA ALA A 58 -0.21 -1.97 22.33
C ALA A 58 0.05 -0.56 21.78
N ALA A 59 1.30 -0.10 21.82
CA ALA A 59 1.72 1.17 21.23
C ALA A 59 1.45 1.20 19.72
N LYS A 60 1.85 0.12 19.01
CA LYS A 60 1.56 -0.06 17.58
C LYS A 60 0.06 -0.01 17.30
N ASN A 61 -0.74 -0.79 18.02
CA ASN A 61 -2.19 -0.83 17.82
C ASN A 61 -2.85 0.54 18.08
N CYS A 62 -2.41 1.24 19.12
CA CYS A 62 -2.90 2.58 19.43
C CYS A 62 -2.63 3.54 18.26
N PHE A 63 -1.40 3.54 17.74
CA PHE A 63 -1.00 4.36 16.61
C PHE A 63 -1.81 4.04 15.35
N GLU A 64 -1.87 2.75 14.95
CA GLU A 64 -2.61 2.31 13.76
C GLU A 64 -4.10 2.66 13.84
N ARG A 65 -4.72 2.45 15.01
CA ARG A 65 -6.13 2.79 15.22
C ARG A 65 -6.39 4.29 15.08
N LYS A 66 -5.50 5.12 15.63
CA LYS A 66 -5.65 6.59 15.55
C LYS A 66 -5.53 7.08 14.12
N ILE A 67 -4.54 6.61 13.36
CA ILE A 67 -4.41 6.89 11.93
C ILE A 67 -5.68 6.47 11.19
N ALA A 68 -6.07 5.20 11.33
CA ALA A 68 -7.24 4.65 10.64
C ALA A 68 -8.50 5.47 10.95
N SER A 69 -8.77 5.75 12.23
CA SER A 69 -9.93 6.53 12.65
C SER A 69 -9.96 7.93 12.04
N THR A 70 -8.79 8.57 11.91
CA THR A 70 -8.68 9.93 11.36
C THR A 70 -8.96 9.90 9.85
N ILE A 71 -8.34 8.96 9.13
CA ILE A 71 -8.56 8.79 7.69
C ILE A 71 -10.03 8.47 7.41
N TYR A 72 -10.61 7.48 8.09
CA TYR A 72 -12.02 7.11 7.87
C TYR A 72 -12.98 8.25 8.20
N SER A 73 -12.73 9.00 9.27
CA SER A 73 -13.56 10.17 9.62
C SER A 73 -13.47 11.26 8.54
N TYR A 74 -12.27 11.50 8.02
CA TYR A 74 -12.05 12.46 6.95
C TYR A 74 -12.76 12.03 5.65
N LEU A 75 -12.59 10.78 5.23
CA LEU A 75 -13.23 10.22 4.04
C LEU A 75 -14.76 10.25 4.15
N ALA A 76 -15.31 9.85 5.30
CA ALA A 76 -16.75 9.89 5.57
C ALA A 76 -17.33 11.32 5.48
N SER A 77 -16.52 12.34 5.81
CA SER A 77 -16.94 13.75 5.73
C SER A 77 -17.05 14.27 4.29
N GLN A 78 -16.42 13.60 3.31
CA GLN A 78 -16.41 14.05 1.90
C GLN A 78 -17.75 13.80 1.19
N ARG A 79 -18.56 12.88 1.70
CA ARG A 79 -19.88 12.50 1.13
C ARG A 79 -19.85 12.36 -0.40
N PRO A 80 -19.00 11.47 -0.94
CA PRO A 80 -18.93 11.26 -2.38
C PRO A 80 -20.25 10.71 -2.94
N VAL A 81 -20.55 11.05 -4.18
CA VAL A 81 -21.64 10.44 -4.94
C VAL A 81 -21.02 9.41 -5.87
N VAL A 82 -21.46 8.16 -5.75
CA VAL A 82 -21.04 7.04 -6.61
C VAL A 82 -22.19 6.64 -7.53
N THR A 83 -21.90 6.13 -8.72
CA THR A 83 -22.93 5.63 -9.64
C THR A 83 -23.22 4.15 -9.42
N GLU A 84 -22.27 3.43 -8.82
CA GLU A 84 -22.36 2.01 -8.51
C GLU A 84 -21.87 1.76 -7.08
N SER A 85 -22.45 0.76 -6.42
CA SER A 85 -22.02 0.36 -5.09
C SER A 85 -20.58 -0.15 -5.11
N ILE A 86 -19.73 0.39 -4.24
CA ILE A 86 -18.33 -0.01 -4.08
C ILE A 86 -18.19 -0.76 -2.77
N ASN A 87 -17.48 -1.88 -2.80
CA ASN A 87 -17.00 -2.57 -1.61
C ASN A 87 -15.64 -3.18 -1.93
N ASP A 88 -14.59 -2.38 -1.76
CA ASP A 88 -13.24 -2.74 -2.17
C ASP A 88 -12.20 -2.27 -1.13
N THR A 89 -10.96 -2.71 -1.28
CA THR A 89 -9.84 -2.37 -0.39
C THR A 89 -8.69 -1.77 -1.18
N LEU A 90 -8.35 -0.52 -0.89
CA LEU A 90 -7.10 0.09 -1.37
C LEU A 90 -6.02 -0.02 -0.31
N PHE A 91 -4.75 0.03 -0.72
CA PHE A 91 -3.61 0.00 0.19
C PHE A 91 -2.82 1.30 0.10
N ILE A 92 -2.60 1.96 1.23
CA ILE A 92 -1.67 3.09 1.32
C ILE A 92 -0.35 2.62 1.94
N TYR A 93 0.74 3.20 1.48
CA TYR A 93 2.05 3.11 2.10
C TYR A 93 2.33 4.46 2.77
N LEU A 94 2.10 4.52 4.07
CA LEU A 94 2.24 5.72 4.88
C LEU A 94 3.64 5.78 5.48
N GLU A 95 4.46 6.75 5.08
CA GLU A 95 5.71 7.04 5.76
C GLU A 95 5.50 8.04 6.91
N ILE A 96 6.05 7.72 8.08
CA ILE A 96 6.31 8.69 9.13
C ILE A 96 7.80 9.01 9.09
N THR A 97 8.14 10.25 8.76
CA THR A 97 9.54 10.66 8.66
C THR A 97 10.25 10.62 10.02
N LYS A 98 11.59 10.63 10.01
CA LYS A 98 12.41 10.86 11.23
C LYS A 98 12.09 12.15 12.00
N SER A 99 11.40 13.11 11.38
CA SER A 99 10.92 14.35 12.04
C SER A 99 9.49 14.26 12.56
N GLY A 100 8.83 13.09 12.41
CA GLY A 100 7.44 12.88 12.81
C GLY A 100 6.40 13.44 11.84
N LYS A 101 6.78 13.70 10.57
CA LYS A 101 5.82 14.17 9.56
C LYS A 101 5.19 12.95 8.84
N PRO A 102 3.85 12.84 8.78
CA PRO A 102 3.19 11.82 7.96
C PRO A 102 3.23 12.21 6.48
N GLN A 103 3.50 11.25 5.60
CA GLN A 103 3.41 11.40 4.14
C GLN A 103 3.00 10.08 3.49
N ILE A 104 2.22 10.15 2.41
CA ILE A 104 1.89 8.96 1.62
C ILE A 104 3.01 8.75 0.61
N ASP A 105 3.72 7.61 0.72
CA ASP A 105 4.75 7.16 -0.23
C ASP A 105 4.10 6.67 -1.53
N SER A 106 3.06 5.85 -1.42
CA SER A 106 2.31 5.34 -2.57
C SER A 106 0.91 4.87 -2.18
N VAL A 107 0.01 4.85 -3.16
CA VAL A 107 -1.34 4.29 -3.06
C VAL A 107 -1.50 3.20 -4.11
N LYS A 108 -1.99 2.03 -3.70
CA LYS A 108 -2.42 0.96 -4.60
C LYS A 108 -3.94 0.87 -4.53
N VAL A 109 -4.58 1.24 -5.63
CA VAL A 109 -6.03 1.31 -5.75
C VAL A 109 -6.44 0.78 -7.12
N ASP A 110 -7.55 0.04 -7.16
CA ASP A 110 -8.09 -0.53 -8.39
C ASP A 110 -8.86 0.52 -9.19
N THR A 111 -8.93 0.31 -10.51
CA THR A 111 -9.55 1.26 -11.45
C THR A 111 -11.05 1.48 -11.19
N THR A 112 -11.73 0.48 -10.64
CA THR A 112 -13.14 0.60 -10.23
C THR A 112 -13.32 1.71 -9.20
N VAL A 113 -12.47 1.72 -8.16
CA VAL A 113 -12.53 2.71 -7.08
C VAL A 113 -12.17 4.10 -7.60
N THR A 114 -11.13 4.25 -8.43
CA THR A 114 -10.74 5.57 -8.95
C THR A 114 -11.74 6.13 -9.96
N ASN A 115 -12.45 5.29 -10.73
CA ASN A 115 -13.51 5.76 -11.62
C ASN A 115 -14.72 6.29 -10.84
N GLN A 116 -15.09 5.64 -9.74
CA GLN A 116 -16.22 6.06 -8.91
C GLN A 116 -15.85 7.18 -7.94
N LEU A 117 -14.61 7.20 -7.45
CA LEU A 117 -14.08 8.16 -6.49
C LEU A 117 -12.80 8.81 -7.04
N PRO A 118 -12.89 9.66 -8.08
CA PRO A 118 -11.72 10.23 -8.76
C PRO A 118 -10.85 11.13 -7.85
N LYS A 119 -11.40 11.57 -6.72
CA LYS A 119 -10.71 12.40 -5.72
C LYS A 119 -10.19 11.61 -4.52
N ILE A 120 -10.27 10.28 -4.53
CA ILE A 120 -9.91 9.46 -3.37
C ILE A 120 -8.46 9.70 -2.92
N GLU A 121 -7.52 9.82 -3.84
CA GLU A 121 -6.11 10.11 -3.50
C GLU A 121 -5.94 11.50 -2.89
N GLU A 122 -6.59 12.52 -3.45
CA GLU A 122 -6.59 13.89 -2.89
C GLU A 122 -7.12 13.89 -1.45
N TRP A 123 -8.21 13.16 -1.18
CA TRP A 123 -8.76 13.05 0.16
C TRP A 123 -7.85 12.29 1.12
N LEU A 124 -7.19 11.23 0.66
CA LEU A 124 -6.20 10.51 1.47
C LEU A 124 -5.04 11.43 1.86
N HIS A 125 -4.50 12.20 0.91
CA HIS A 125 -3.46 13.18 1.20
C HIS A 125 -3.93 14.26 2.19
N ALA A 126 -5.10 14.85 1.95
CA ALA A 126 -5.66 15.87 2.84
C ALA A 126 -5.99 15.34 4.25
N SER A 127 -6.32 14.05 4.37
CA SER A 127 -6.53 13.43 5.68
C SER A 127 -5.25 13.41 6.53
N MET A 128 -4.06 13.41 5.91
CA MET A 128 -2.78 13.46 6.64
C MET A 128 -2.58 14.80 7.33
N ASP A 129 -3.08 15.89 6.76
CA ASP A 129 -2.98 17.23 7.34
C ASP A 129 -3.85 17.39 8.60
N SER A 130 -4.83 16.50 8.78
CA SER A 130 -5.68 16.46 9.99
C SER A 130 -5.08 15.66 11.16
N LEU A 131 -3.94 15.00 10.94
CA LEU A 131 -3.30 14.21 11.98
C LEU A 131 -2.63 15.11 13.04
N PRO A 132 -2.80 14.79 14.34
CA PRO A 132 -2.07 15.49 15.38
C PRO A 132 -0.57 15.16 15.29
N ARG A 133 0.24 15.90 16.04
CA ARG A 133 1.69 15.70 16.09
C ARG A 133 2.05 14.23 16.38
N ILE A 134 2.94 13.69 15.55
CA ILE A 134 3.47 12.33 15.68
C ILE A 134 4.90 12.39 16.19
N TYR A 135 5.21 11.58 17.18
CA TYR A 135 6.59 11.31 17.57
C TYR A 135 7.13 10.19 16.68
N PRO A 136 8.31 10.35 16.06
CA PRO A 136 8.86 9.37 15.13
C PRO A 136 9.20 8.06 15.84
N ALA A 137 9.30 6.97 15.08
CA ALA A 137 9.87 5.74 15.57
C ALA A 137 11.33 5.96 16.01
N SER A 138 11.81 5.14 16.95
CA SER A 138 13.21 5.16 17.36
C SER A 138 13.86 3.79 17.25
N LYS A 139 15.12 3.79 16.84
CA LYS A 139 16.01 2.62 16.83
C LYS A 139 17.27 2.99 17.58
N ARG A 140 17.51 2.32 18.72
CA ARG A 140 18.59 2.60 19.68
C ARG A 140 18.59 4.04 20.15
N GLY A 141 17.40 4.61 20.38
CA GLY A 141 17.20 6.00 20.76
C GLY A 141 17.40 7.02 19.63
N ILE A 142 17.66 6.58 18.39
CA ILE A 142 17.80 7.46 17.23
C ILE A 142 16.48 7.50 16.45
N PRO A 143 15.90 8.68 16.19
CA PRO A 143 14.70 8.81 15.36
C PRO A 143 14.93 8.29 13.93
N VAL A 144 14.02 7.44 13.45
CA VAL A 144 14.08 6.85 12.11
C VAL A 144 12.76 7.03 11.35
N SER A 145 12.83 7.07 10.02
CA SER A 145 11.64 6.98 9.16
C SER A 145 11.08 5.56 9.16
N THR A 146 9.75 5.43 9.07
CA THR A 146 9.06 4.13 9.02
C THR A 146 7.90 4.16 8.02
N VAL A 147 7.64 3.07 7.28
CA VAL A 147 6.66 3.03 6.18
C VAL A 147 5.63 1.91 6.37
N PHE A 148 4.37 2.26 6.64
CA PHE A 148 3.23 1.38 6.96
C PHE A 148 2.36 1.09 5.75
N LYS A 149 2.23 -0.19 5.42
CA LYS A 149 1.17 -0.67 4.53
C LYS A 149 -0.14 -0.74 5.32
N MET A 150 -1.09 0.13 5.01
CA MET A 150 -2.40 0.17 5.64
C MET A 150 -3.50 -0.16 4.62
N PRO A 151 -4.32 -1.19 4.85
CA PRO A 151 -5.51 -1.44 4.05
C PRO A 151 -6.62 -0.46 4.46
N ILE A 152 -7.28 0.14 3.47
CA ILE A 152 -8.43 1.01 3.64
C ILE A 152 -9.61 0.40 2.88
N VAL A 153 -10.63 0.00 3.60
CA VAL A 153 -11.86 -0.56 3.04
C VAL A 153 -12.78 0.58 2.67
N VAL A 154 -13.11 0.71 1.38
CA VAL A 154 -14.00 1.74 0.87
C VAL A 154 -15.34 1.10 0.57
N LYS A 155 -16.38 1.61 1.25
CA LYS A 155 -17.77 1.22 1.04
C LYS A 155 -18.60 2.46 0.75
N ALA A 156 -19.29 2.46 -0.39
CA ALA A 156 -20.17 3.53 -0.82
C ALA A 156 -21.34 2.93 -1.59
N GLU A 157 -22.54 3.44 -1.35
CA GLU A 157 -23.82 3.01 -1.94
C GLU A 157 -24.65 4.24 -2.32
#